data_AF-V4AHI4-F1
#
_entry.id   AF-V4AHI4-F1
#
_cell.length_a   1.000
_cell.length_b   1.000
_cell.length_c   1.000
_cell.angle_alpha   90.00
_cell.angle_beta   90.00
_cell.angle_gamma   90.00
#
_symmetry.space_group_name_H-M   'P 1'
#
loop_
_entity.id
_entity.type
_entity.pdbx_description
1 polymer ?
#
loop_
_entity_poly.entity_id
_entity_poly.type
_entity_poly.pdbx_seq_one_letter_code
_entity_poly.pdbx_strand_id
1 'polypeptide(L)'
;MKQMFISVLMLINVDIVLMKAVECPKGEQITNSGDVTESGTAGKDFTFNCIAIGLTGTLKCGENGIWTEQKGCPATIKGSVLLSTDFFMSQNCAEKCAKTAKCSFVDSEQVNGVCVYYPAPVIYEDLKTQSLTECIKKCKDDTKCLTVHHYQNRCILFNANIKKLHVKKDIYGIIVQIRN
;
A
#
# COMPACT_ATOMS: atom_id res chain seq x y z
N MET A 1 -64.89 53.98 15.74
CA MET A 1 -64.59 52.54 15.69
C MET A 1 -64.23 52.19 14.25
N LYS A 2 -62.95 51.85 13.99
CA LYS A 2 -62.49 50.52 13.48
C LYS A 2 -63.20 50.11 12.17
N GLN A 3 -62.55 49.76 11.06
CA GLN A 3 -61.28 49.06 10.92
C GLN A 3 -60.77 49.17 9.47
N MET A 4 -59.46 49.32 9.37
CA MET A 4 -58.61 49.34 8.19
C MET A 4 -58.38 47.89 7.72
N PHE A 5 -58.60 47.56 6.44
CA PHE A 5 -58.19 46.28 5.87
C PHE A 5 -56.96 46.47 4.97
N ILE A 6 -55.85 46.02 5.51
CA ILE A 6 -54.48 46.04 4.97
C ILE A 6 -54.34 44.88 3.98
N SER A 7 -53.78 45.18 2.81
CA SER A 7 -53.26 44.20 1.84
C SER A 7 -52.28 43.23 2.52
N VAL A 8 -52.56 41.94 2.43
CA VAL A 8 -51.58 40.90 2.78
C VAL A 8 -51.11 40.25 1.48
N LEU A 9 -50.08 40.86 0.88
CA LEU A 9 -49.20 40.18 -0.05
C LEU A 9 -48.29 39.30 0.82
N MET A 10 -48.57 37.99 0.92
CA MET A 10 -47.63 37.05 1.54
C MET A 10 -46.39 36.95 0.65
N LEU A 11 -45.35 37.73 0.98
CA LEU A 11 -43.99 37.43 0.57
C LEU A 11 -43.55 36.22 1.39
N ILE A 12 -43.66 35.03 0.80
CA ILE A 12 -42.97 33.85 1.31
C ILE A 12 -41.47 34.13 1.09
N ASN A 13 -40.79 34.62 2.13
CA ASN A 13 -39.34 34.57 2.21
C ASN A 13 -38.94 33.08 2.29
N VAL A 14 -38.79 32.44 1.13
CA VAL A 14 -38.03 31.20 1.03
C VAL A 14 -36.58 31.63 1.19
N ASP A 15 -36.08 31.64 2.42
CA ASP A 15 -34.65 31.66 2.70
C ASP A 15 -34.08 30.35 2.14
N ILE A 16 -33.79 30.34 0.84
CA ILE A 16 -32.90 29.37 0.23
C ILE A 16 -31.53 29.66 0.86
N VAL A 17 -31.27 29.03 2.00
CA VAL A 17 -29.91 28.91 2.52
C VAL A 17 -29.14 28.17 1.43
N LEU A 18 -28.45 28.93 0.59
CA LEU A 18 -27.38 28.42 -0.26
C LEU A 18 -26.36 27.80 0.70
N MET A 19 -26.52 26.51 1.02
CA MET A 19 -25.44 25.74 1.61
C MET A 19 -24.29 25.85 0.61
N LYS A 20 -23.29 26.68 0.92
CA LYS A 20 -22.05 26.67 0.16
C LYS A 20 -21.57 25.22 0.18
N ALA A 21 -21.42 24.64 -1.00
CA ALA A 21 -20.79 23.34 -1.12
C ALA A 21 -19.44 23.43 -0.41
N VAL A 22 -19.23 22.56 0.57
CA VAL A 22 -17.94 22.49 1.25
C VAL A 22 -16.94 21.96 0.24
N GLU A 23 -15.87 22.72 0.03
CA GLU A 23 -14.83 22.41 -0.95
C GLU A 23 -13.51 22.13 -0.26
N CYS A 24 -12.83 21.07 -0.71
CA CYS A 24 -11.47 20.75 -0.32
C CYS A 24 -10.46 21.45 -1.24
N PRO A 25 -9.32 21.89 -0.69
CA PRO A 25 -8.36 22.72 -1.39
C PRO A 25 -7.60 21.95 -2.48
N LYS A 26 -7.26 22.68 -3.54
CA LYS A 26 -6.37 22.23 -4.61
C LYS A 26 -4.91 22.49 -4.25
N GLY A 27 -4.02 21.61 -4.68
CA GLY A 27 -2.57 21.84 -4.65
C GLY A 27 -1.87 21.34 -3.38
N GLU A 28 -2.55 20.57 -2.53
CA GLU A 28 -1.90 19.95 -1.37
C GLU A 28 -0.95 18.83 -1.83
N GLN A 29 0.23 18.79 -1.22
CA GLN A 29 1.24 17.78 -1.51
C GLN A 29 0.84 16.44 -0.91
N ILE A 30 1.00 15.37 -1.69
CA ILE A 30 0.63 14.03 -1.26
C ILE A 30 1.89 13.21 -0.95
N THR A 31 1.94 12.62 0.24
CA THR A 31 3.11 11.86 0.69
C THR A 31 3.34 10.64 -0.19
N ASN A 32 4.57 10.44 -0.67
CA ASN A 32 4.99 9.34 -1.56
C ASN A 32 4.25 9.31 -2.93
N SER A 33 3.80 10.47 -3.40
CA SER A 33 3.22 10.67 -4.73
C SER A 33 3.88 11.88 -5.40
N GLY A 34 3.87 11.91 -6.74
CA GLY A 34 4.20 13.11 -7.51
C GLY A 34 2.97 13.99 -7.81
N ASP A 35 1.78 13.51 -7.43
CA ASP A 35 0.52 14.20 -7.67
C ASP A 35 0.24 15.20 -6.53
N VAL A 36 -0.57 16.20 -6.84
CA VAL A 36 -1.14 17.15 -5.88
C VAL A 36 -2.66 17.07 -5.94
N THR A 37 -3.34 17.44 -4.85
CA THR A 37 -4.80 17.37 -4.81
C THR A 37 -5.44 18.28 -5.86
N GLU A 38 -6.56 17.83 -6.43
CA GLU A 38 -7.47 18.72 -7.16
C GLU A 38 -8.47 19.40 -6.21
N SER A 39 -9.28 20.33 -6.71
CA SER A 39 -10.43 20.82 -5.96
C SER A 39 -11.54 19.76 -5.94
N GLY A 40 -12.18 19.57 -4.79
CA GLY A 40 -13.23 18.58 -4.63
C GLY A 40 -14.35 19.08 -3.72
N THR A 41 -15.57 18.59 -3.93
CA THR A 41 -16.70 18.85 -3.03
C THR A 41 -16.80 17.77 -1.97
N ALA A 42 -17.42 18.09 -0.82
CA ALA A 42 -17.63 17.13 0.26
C ALA A 42 -18.21 15.80 -0.24
N GLY A 43 -17.62 14.71 0.25
CA GLY A 43 -17.95 13.33 -0.15
C GLY A 43 -17.25 12.83 -1.40
N LYS A 44 -16.60 13.70 -2.21
CA LYS A 44 -15.86 13.30 -3.41
C LYS A 44 -14.58 12.55 -3.04
N ASP A 45 -14.33 11.45 -3.75
CA ASP A 45 -13.07 10.72 -3.71
C ASP A 45 -12.10 11.25 -4.78
N PHE A 46 -10.83 11.35 -4.43
CA PHE A 46 -9.74 11.71 -5.31
C PHE A 46 -8.72 10.56 -5.35
N THR A 47 -8.51 9.97 -6.52
CA THR A 47 -7.54 8.88 -6.73
C THR A 47 -6.29 9.43 -7.39
N PHE A 48 -5.13 9.02 -6.89
CA PHE A 48 -3.83 9.50 -7.34
C PHE A 48 -2.82 8.35 -7.45
N ASN A 49 -1.75 8.56 -8.22
CA ASN A 49 -0.71 7.57 -8.44
C ASN A 49 0.41 7.69 -7.40
N CYS A 50 0.89 6.56 -6.91
CA CYS A 50 2.06 6.51 -6.03
C CYS A 50 3.35 6.58 -6.83
N ILE A 51 4.45 6.96 -6.17
CA ILE A 51 5.81 6.84 -6.74
C ILE A 51 6.13 5.38 -7.10
N ALA A 52 5.66 4.42 -6.29
CA ALA A 52 5.71 3.01 -6.66
C ALA A 52 4.74 2.71 -7.81
N ILE A 53 5.30 2.24 -8.93
CA ILE A 53 4.57 1.89 -10.14
C ILE A 53 3.46 0.88 -9.83
N GLY A 54 2.27 1.12 -10.40
CA GLY A 54 1.12 0.25 -10.27
C GLY A 54 0.36 0.38 -8.96
N LEU A 55 0.73 1.33 -8.10
CA LEU A 55 0.01 1.64 -6.86
C LEU A 55 -0.70 2.97 -6.95
N THR A 56 -1.91 2.99 -6.36
CA THR A 56 -2.74 4.18 -6.24
C THR A 56 -3.14 4.40 -4.79
N GLY A 57 -3.28 5.67 -4.43
CA GLY A 57 -3.89 6.10 -3.19
C GLY A 57 -5.23 6.81 -3.43
N THR A 58 -5.96 7.05 -2.35
CA THR A 58 -7.27 7.71 -2.38
C THR A 58 -7.42 8.64 -1.18
N LEU A 59 -7.84 9.88 -1.45
CA LEU A 59 -8.29 10.85 -0.46
C LEU A 59 -9.81 11.03 -0.58
N LYS A 60 -10.46 11.35 0.53
CA LYS A 60 -11.88 11.72 0.56
C LYS A 60 -12.03 13.14 1.09
N CYS A 61 -12.84 13.94 0.42
CA CYS A 61 -13.14 15.29 0.88
C CYS A 61 -14.16 15.24 2.03
N GLY A 62 -13.75 15.68 3.21
CA GLY A 62 -14.62 15.71 4.40
C GLY A 62 -15.65 16.84 4.34
N GLU A 63 -16.71 16.72 5.13
CA GLU A 63 -17.72 17.78 5.32
C GLU A 63 -17.16 19.05 5.99
N ASN A 64 -15.94 18.98 6.51
CA ASN A 64 -15.17 20.10 7.04
C ASN A 64 -14.24 20.76 6.00
N GLY A 65 -14.25 20.31 4.74
CA GLY A 65 -13.41 20.87 3.67
C GLY A 65 -11.95 20.42 3.74
N ILE A 66 -11.68 19.31 4.45
CA ILE A 66 -10.33 18.78 4.62
C ILE A 66 -10.22 17.44 3.89
N TRP A 67 -9.14 17.28 3.13
CA TRP A 67 -8.78 15.99 2.54
C TRP A 67 -8.37 15.00 3.63
N THR A 68 -9.03 13.84 3.67
CA THR A 68 -8.69 12.77 4.60
C THR A 68 -8.20 11.55 3.82
N GLU A 69 -7.02 11.04 4.19
CA GLU A 69 -6.45 9.84 3.59
C GLU A 69 -7.33 8.63 3.87
N GLN A 70 -7.87 8.02 2.81
CA GLN A 70 -8.55 6.72 2.89
C GLN A 70 -7.56 5.59 2.64
N LYS A 71 -6.66 5.80 1.68
CA LYS A 71 -5.61 4.85 1.30
C LYS A 71 -4.36 5.63 0.87
N GLY A 72 -3.34 5.62 1.71
CA GLY A 72 -2.06 6.25 1.40
C GLY A 72 -1.16 5.40 0.50
N CYS A 73 -0.14 6.03 -0.06
CA CYS A 73 0.94 5.33 -0.72
C CYS A 73 1.84 4.61 0.30
N PRO A 74 2.25 3.36 0.04
CA PRO A 74 3.16 2.66 0.93
C PRO A 74 4.52 3.33 0.98
N ALA A 75 5.27 3.06 2.05
CA ALA A 75 6.65 3.50 2.12
C ALA A 75 7.50 2.67 1.15
N THR A 76 8.31 3.35 0.34
CA THR A 76 9.17 2.72 -0.67
C THR A 76 10.61 3.18 -0.49
N ILE A 77 11.56 2.26 -0.63
CA ILE A 77 12.99 2.60 -0.70
C ILE A 77 13.63 1.89 -1.89
N LYS A 78 14.60 2.56 -2.52
CA LYS A 78 15.49 1.94 -3.49
C LYS A 78 16.60 1.20 -2.76
N GLY A 79 16.89 -0.01 -3.20
CA GLY A 79 17.91 -0.85 -2.62
C GLY A 79 17.58 -2.32 -2.75
N SER A 80 18.45 -3.15 -2.18
CA SER A 80 18.26 -4.60 -2.14
C SER A 80 18.44 -5.14 -0.73
N VAL A 81 17.63 -6.15 -0.40
CA VAL A 81 17.76 -6.89 0.85
C VAL A 81 18.78 -8.00 0.65
N LEU A 82 19.80 -8.04 1.50
CA LEU A 82 20.73 -9.16 1.52
C LEU A 82 20.01 -10.41 2.06
N LEU A 83 19.86 -11.42 1.21
CA LEU A 83 19.34 -12.72 1.62
C LEU A 83 20.49 -13.58 2.12
N SER A 84 20.32 -14.17 3.29
CA SER A 84 21.12 -15.31 3.73
C SER A 84 20.41 -16.58 3.28
N THR A 85 21.14 -17.50 2.67
CA THR A 85 20.65 -18.85 2.38
C THR A 85 21.54 -19.87 3.07
N ASP A 86 20.98 -21.03 3.34
CA ASP A 86 21.70 -22.19 3.84
C ASP A 86 21.05 -23.45 3.26
N PHE A 87 21.71 -24.60 3.39
CA PHE A 87 21.31 -25.82 2.70
C PHE A 87 21.38 -27.06 3.59
N PHE A 88 20.51 -28.03 3.31
CA PHE A 88 20.58 -29.35 3.92
C PHE A 88 20.15 -30.42 2.93
N MET A 89 20.62 -31.65 3.14
CA MET A 89 20.20 -32.81 2.37
C MET A 89 18.89 -33.37 2.94
N SER A 90 17.86 -33.46 2.11
CA SER A 90 16.59 -34.12 2.45
C SER A 90 15.79 -34.45 1.19
N GLN A 91 15.03 -35.55 1.23
CA GLN A 91 14.03 -35.86 0.20
C GLN A 91 12.72 -35.08 0.43
N ASN A 92 12.50 -34.61 1.67
CA ASN A 92 11.35 -33.78 2.04
C ASN A 92 11.84 -32.47 2.67
N CYS A 93 12.00 -31.44 1.83
CA CYS A 93 12.54 -30.16 2.25
C CYS A 93 11.61 -29.39 3.19
N ALA A 94 10.30 -29.44 2.96
CA ALA A 94 9.31 -28.76 3.78
C ALA A 94 9.28 -29.32 5.21
N GLU A 95 9.27 -30.65 5.36
CA GLU A 95 9.28 -31.29 6.68
C GLU A 95 10.57 -31.00 7.44
N LYS A 96 11.72 -31.07 6.74
CA LYS A 96 13.02 -30.79 7.36
C LYS A 96 13.14 -29.31 7.76
N CYS A 97 12.62 -28.39 6.94
CA CYS A 97 12.53 -26.97 7.27
C CYS A 97 11.70 -26.74 8.53
N ALA A 98 10.51 -27.35 8.64
CA ALA A 98 9.63 -27.21 9.81
C ALA A 98 10.30 -27.66 11.13
N LYS A 99 11.28 -28.56 11.07
CA LYS A 99 12.07 -29.04 12.22
C LYS A 99 13.36 -28.24 12.45
N THR A 100 13.72 -27.35 11.53
CA THR A 100 14.96 -26.57 11.58
C THR A 100 14.65 -25.18 12.13
N ALA A 101 15.12 -24.88 13.35
CA ALA A 101 14.75 -23.66 14.08
C ALA A 101 15.02 -22.35 13.32
N LYS A 102 16.01 -22.33 12.42
CA LYS A 102 16.36 -21.16 11.61
C LYS A 102 15.61 -21.10 10.28
N CYS A 103 14.87 -22.13 9.88
CA CYS A 103 14.23 -22.19 8.58
C CYS A 103 12.86 -21.53 8.60
N SER A 104 12.65 -20.55 7.73
CA SER A 104 11.39 -19.81 7.57
C SER A 104 10.72 -20.08 6.23
N PHE A 105 11.53 -20.27 5.19
CA PHE A 105 11.05 -20.59 3.85
C PHE A 105 12.02 -21.58 3.19
N VAL A 106 11.49 -22.44 2.33
CA VAL A 106 12.28 -23.40 1.56
C VAL A 106 11.94 -23.24 0.10
N ASP A 107 12.95 -23.18 -0.75
CA ASP A 107 12.72 -23.12 -2.19
C ASP A 107 12.07 -24.44 -2.64
N SER A 108 11.12 -24.32 -3.56
CA SER A 108 10.41 -25.45 -4.15
C SER A 108 11.28 -26.28 -5.09
N GLU A 109 12.40 -25.73 -5.59
CA GLU A 109 13.30 -26.42 -6.51
C GLU A 109 14.31 -27.29 -5.76
N GLN A 110 13.95 -28.56 -5.59
CA GLN A 110 14.92 -29.56 -5.13
C GLN A 110 15.87 -29.90 -6.29
N VAL A 111 17.17 -29.77 -6.05
CA VAL A 111 18.19 -30.26 -6.98
C VAL A 111 18.90 -31.44 -6.34
N ASN A 112 18.65 -32.65 -6.84
CA ASN A 112 19.31 -33.88 -6.38
C ASN A 112 19.26 -34.11 -4.85
N GLY A 113 18.14 -33.77 -4.21
CA GLY A 113 17.96 -33.93 -2.75
C GLY A 113 18.65 -32.85 -1.89
N VAL A 114 19.18 -31.80 -2.51
CA VAL A 114 19.64 -30.58 -1.84
C VAL A 114 18.43 -29.64 -1.67
N CYS A 115 18.18 -29.24 -0.43
CA CYS A 115 17.16 -28.26 -0.09
C CYS A 115 17.84 -26.91 0.22
N VAL A 116 17.48 -25.87 -0.52
CA VAL A 116 17.88 -24.49 -0.20
C VAL A 116 16.81 -23.87 0.68
N TYR A 117 17.23 -23.32 1.82
CA TYR A 117 16.33 -22.68 2.75
C TYR A 117 16.76 -21.26 3.11
N TYR A 118 15.77 -20.48 3.50
CA TYR A 118 15.90 -19.09 3.90
C TYR A 118 15.49 -18.94 5.37
N PRO A 119 16.28 -18.20 6.15
CA PRO A 119 15.89 -17.85 7.49
C PRO A 119 14.84 -16.75 7.51
N ALA A 120 14.24 -16.56 8.68
CA ALA A 120 13.38 -15.41 8.92
C ALA A 120 14.15 -14.12 8.58
N PRO A 121 13.51 -13.11 7.97
CA PRO A 121 12.07 -12.97 7.82
C PRO A 121 11.51 -13.38 6.44
N VAL A 122 12.23 -14.16 5.62
CA VAL A 122 11.75 -14.57 4.30
C VAL A 122 10.60 -15.55 4.44
N ILE A 123 9.50 -15.29 3.73
CA ILE A 123 8.33 -16.19 3.71
C ILE A 123 7.96 -16.67 2.31
N TYR A 124 8.50 -16.01 1.28
CA TYR A 124 8.29 -16.39 -0.10
C TYR A 124 9.42 -15.84 -0.96
N GLU A 125 9.79 -16.62 -1.96
CA GLU A 125 10.62 -16.18 -3.06
C GLU A 125 10.11 -16.77 -4.37
N ASP A 126 10.18 -15.98 -5.44
CA ASP A 126 10.06 -16.44 -6.81
C ASP A 126 11.13 -15.80 -7.70
N LEU A 127 11.82 -16.65 -8.44
CA LEU A 127 12.86 -16.29 -9.40
C LEU A 127 12.31 -16.03 -10.80
N LYS A 128 11.04 -16.39 -11.04
CA LYS A 128 10.37 -16.21 -12.33
C LYS A 128 9.93 -14.77 -12.52
N THR A 129 9.80 -14.39 -13.79
CA THR A 129 9.42 -13.03 -14.19
C THR A 129 8.05 -12.64 -13.65
N GLN A 130 8.01 -11.98 -12.50
CA GLN A 130 6.81 -11.36 -11.94
C GLN A 130 6.93 -9.84 -11.99
N SER A 131 5.83 -9.16 -12.30
CA SER A 131 5.75 -7.71 -12.18
C SER A 131 5.73 -7.30 -10.69
N LEU A 132 6.16 -6.05 -10.41
CA LEU A 132 6.06 -5.49 -9.06
C LEU A 132 4.60 -5.53 -8.54
N THR A 133 3.64 -5.24 -9.41
CA THR A 133 2.21 -5.26 -9.09
C THR A 133 1.73 -6.64 -8.64
N GLU A 134 2.13 -7.70 -9.36
CA GLU A 134 1.80 -9.08 -8.98
C GLU A 134 2.46 -9.47 -7.66
N CYS A 135 3.72 -9.10 -7.47
CA CYS A 135 4.44 -9.36 -6.23
C CYS A 135 3.78 -8.67 -5.02
N ILE A 136 3.33 -7.42 -5.19
CA ILE A 136 2.59 -6.69 -4.15
C ILE A 136 1.23 -7.32 -3.91
N LYS A 137 0.50 -7.70 -4.96
CA LYS A 137 -0.78 -8.39 -4.80
C LYS A 137 -0.61 -9.67 -3.97
N LYS A 138 0.41 -10.46 -4.30
CA LYS A 138 0.73 -11.69 -3.57
C LYS A 138 1.03 -11.45 -2.09
N CYS A 139 1.75 -10.37 -1.78
CA CYS A 139 1.98 -9.96 -0.41
C CYS A 139 0.67 -9.58 0.30
N LYS A 140 -0.23 -8.84 -0.35
CA LYS A 140 -1.53 -8.46 0.24
C LYS A 140 -2.45 -9.65 0.48
N ASP A 141 -2.36 -10.67 -0.36
CA ASP A 141 -3.12 -11.91 -0.22
C ASP A 141 -2.56 -12.81 0.91
N ASP A 142 -1.32 -12.57 1.38
CA ASP A 142 -0.70 -13.25 2.51
C ASP A 142 -0.67 -12.36 3.76
N THR A 143 -1.53 -12.66 4.73
CA THR A 143 -1.64 -11.93 6.01
C THR A 143 -0.33 -11.82 6.81
N LYS A 144 0.66 -12.68 6.56
CA LYS A 144 1.97 -12.64 7.22
C LYS A 144 2.94 -11.68 6.53
N CYS A 145 2.68 -11.30 5.29
CA CYS A 145 3.56 -10.46 4.52
C CYS A 145 3.44 -8.98 4.93
N LEU A 146 4.58 -8.36 5.21
CA LEU A 146 4.70 -6.97 5.63
C LEU A 146 5.54 -6.14 4.65
N THR A 147 6.47 -6.77 3.95
CA THR A 147 7.37 -6.09 3.02
C THR A 147 7.59 -6.91 1.76
N VAL A 148 7.63 -6.22 0.62
CA VAL A 148 8.00 -6.74 -0.69
C VAL A 148 9.37 -6.22 -1.07
N HIS A 149 10.23 -7.08 -1.63
CA HIS A 149 11.40 -6.66 -2.40
C HIS A 149 11.25 -7.20 -3.83
N HIS A 150 11.36 -6.29 -4.80
CA HIS A 150 11.31 -6.60 -6.22
C HIS A 150 12.62 -6.16 -6.89
N TYR A 151 13.31 -7.09 -7.53
CA TYR A 151 14.62 -6.87 -8.15
C TYR A 151 14.79 -7.78 -9.36
N GLN A 152 15.08 -7.23 -10.54
CA GLN A 152 15.32 -8.01 -11.77
C GLN A 152 14.24 -9.09 -12.02
N ASN A 153 12.97 -8.72 -11.83
CA ASN A 153 11.80 -9.60 -11.91
C ASN A 153 11.70 -10.71 -10.84
N ARG A 154 12.61 -10.74 -9.86
CA ARG A 154 12.54 -11.57 -8.66
C ARG A 154 11.57 -10.93 -7.66
N CYS A 155 10.70 -11.74 -7.08
CA CYS A 155 9.75 -11.34 -6.05
C CYS A 155 10.12 -12.00 -4.72
N ILE A 156 10.37 -11.21 -3.68
CA ILE A 156 10.67 -11.72 -2.35
C ILE A 156 9.73 -11.07 -1.34
N LEU A 157 9.09 -11.89 -0.51
CA LEU A 157 8.19 -11.43 0.54
C LEU A 157 8.79 -11.67 1.92
N PHE A 158 8.59 -10.70 2.81
CA PHE A 158 9.07 -10.77 4.18
C PHE A 158 7.95 -10.58 5.19
N ASN A 159 8.00 -11.33 6.29
CA ASN A 159 7.18 -11.11 7.48
C ASN A 159 7.80 -10.10 8.47
N ALA A 160 8.54 -9.12 7.94
CA ALA A 160 9.17 -8.07 8.72
C ALA A 160 8.97 -6.71 8.05
N ASN A 161 8.90 -5.66 8.87
CA ASN A 161 8.89 -4.29 8.40
C ASN A 161 10.26 -3.90 7.80
N ILE A 162 10.26 -2.99 6.83
CA ILE A 162 11.47 -2.46 6.16
C ILE A 162 12.57 -2.08 7.17
N LYS A 163 12.21 -1.45 8.30
CA LYS A 163 13.16 -1.01 9.34
C LYS A 163 13.94 -2.15 10.00
N LYS A 164 13.47 -3.40 9.91
CA LYS A 164 14.12 -4.60 10.45
C LYS A 164 14.97 -5.33 9.40
N LEU A 165 14.96 -4.88 8.14
CA LEU A 165 15.70 -5.49 7.06
C LEU A 165 17.06 -4.84 6.88
N HIS A 166 18.07 -5.64 6.57
CA HIS A 166 19.40 -5.16 6.18
C HIS A 166 19.39 -4.77 4.71
N VAL A 167 19.20 -3.47 4.44
CA VAL A 167 19.07 -2.93 3.08
C VAL A 167 20.38 -2.31 2.62
N LYS A 168 20.87 -2.76 1.46
CA LYS A 168 21.94 -2.11 0.70
C LYS A 168 21.33 -1.12 -0.29
N LYS A 169 21.61 0.17 -0.11
CA LYS A 169 20.99 1.25 -0.89
C LYS A 169 21.55 1.39 -2.32
N ASP A 170 22.68 0.76 -2.62
CA ASP A 170 23.42 0.96 -3.88
C ASP A 170 23.03 -0.05 -4.98
N ILE A 171 21.90 -0.74 -4.85
CA ILE A 171 21.45 -1.82 -5.76
C ILE A 171 20.08 -1.47 -6.35
N TYR A 172 19.87 -1.83 -7.63
CA TYR A 172 18.66 -1.53 -8.44
C TYR A 172 17.42 -2.37 -8.08
N GLY A 173 17.01 -2.39 -6.82
CA GLY A 173 15.75 -3.00 -6.35
C GLY A 173 14.77 -1.98 -5.78
N ILE A 174 13.50 -2.37 -5.70
CA ILE A 174 12.44 -1.61 -5.03
C ILE A 174 11.95 -2.43 -3.83
N ILE A 175 11.95 -1.81 -2.66
CA ILE A 175 11.42 -2.40 -1.44
C ILE A 175 10.18 -1.60 -1.03
N VAL A 176 9.06 -2.29 -0.84
CA VAL A 176 7.74 -1.70 -0.54
C VAL A 176 7.22 -2.25 0.79
N GLN A 177 6.95 -1.36 1.74
CA GLN A 177 6.29 -1.71 3.00
C GLN A 177 4.80 -1.76 2.74
N ILE A 178 4.20 -2.94 2.86
CA ILE A 178 2.76 -3.07 2.73
C ILE A 178 2.10 -2.59 4.04
N ARG A 179 1.08 -1.75 3.88
CA ARG A 179 0.13 -1.42 4.93
C ARG A 179 -1.07 -2.34 4.70
N ASN A 180 -1.21 -3.35 5.56
CA ASN A 180 -2.40 -4.20 5.64
C ASN A 180 -3.44 -3.53 6.53
#